data_AF-X1M2V0-F1
#
_entry.id   AF-X1M2V0-F1
#
_cell.length_a   1.000
_cell.length_b   1.000
_cell.length_c   1.000
_cell.angle_alpha   90.00
_cell.angle_beta   90.00
_cell.angle_gamma   90.00
#
_symmetry.space_group_name_H-M   'P 1'
#
loop_
_entity.id
_entity.type
_entity.pdbx_description
1 polymer ?
#
loop_
_entity_poly.entity_id
_entity_poly.type
_entity_poly.pdbx_seq_one_letter_code
_entity_poly.pdbx_strand_id
1 'polypeptide(L)'
;MAEYLRECLEKKIPLDKLKKPGLNPVHKKAYEWQVFLREKKIGELTLDKIKRAVDHGGGEFKSYIERKDSYTVVFALGDEDFRTTVRRDNFSVISAGICLDGHDRKFDLQSLMGVVKEGQEREKIYRTDRNEE
;
A
#
# COMPACT_ATOMS: atom_id res chain seq x y z
N MET A 1 -13.72 -24.99 -20.57
CA MET A 1 -13.19 -24.89 -19.19
C MET A 1 -12.34 -23.64 -19.01
N ALA A 2 -11.33 -23.42 -19.86
CA ALA A 2 -10.42 -22.27 -19.77
C ALA A 2 -11.14 -20.92 -19.67
N GLU A 3 -12.13 -20.65 -20.52
CA GLU A 3 -12.87 -19.38 -20.52
C GLU A 3 -13.60 -19.10 -19.19
N TYR A 4 -14.22 -20.13 -18.59
CA TYR A 4 -14.87 -20.00 -17.29
C TYR A 4 -13.89 -19.66 -16.16
N LEU A 5 -12.72 -20.30 -16.14
CA LEU A 5 -11.70 -20.02 -15.13
C LEU A 5 -11.14 -18.61 -15.31
N ARG A 6 -10.98 -18.11 -16.55
CA ARG A 6 -10.60 -16.71 -16.80
C ARG A 6 -11.64 -15.74 -16.25
N GLU A 7 -12.92 -15.97 -16.54
CA GLU A 7 -13.99 -15.10 -16.02
C GLU A 7 -14.03 -15.11 -14.48
N CYS A 8 -13.84 -16.28 -13.86
CA CYS A 8 -13.75 -16.39 -12.41
C CYS A 8 -12.54 -15.64 -11.83
N LEU A 9 -11.38 -15.67 -12.50
CA LEU A 9 -10.20 -14.90 -12.12
C LEU A 9 -10.46 -13.40 -12.19
N GLU A 10 -11.16 -12.93 -13.22
CA GLU A 10 -11.54 -11.52 -13.36
C GLU A 10 -12.49 -11.08 -12.26
N LYS A 11 -13.50 -11.91 -11.96
CA LYS A 11 -14.48 -11.68 -10.88
C LYS A 11 -13.96 -11.99 -9.48
N LYS A 12 -12.69 -12.42 -9.35
CA LYS A 12 -12.04 -12.79 -8.07
C LYS A 12 -12.85 -13.81 -7.26
N ILE A 13 -13.40 -14.82 -7.94
CA ILE A 13 -14.21 -15.85 -7.29
C ILE A 13 -13.29 -16.76 -6.44
N PRO A 14 -13.59 -17.00 -5.15
CA PRO A 14 -12.78 -17.88 -4.33
C PRO A 14 -12.89 -19.35 -4.79
N LEU A 15 -11.82 -20.13 -4.58
CA LEU A 15 -11.67 -21.50 -5.07
C LEU A 15 -12.85 -22.41 -4.70
N ASP A 16 -13.38 -22.26 -3.49
CA ASP A 16 -14.50 -23.04 -2.95
C ASP A 16 -15.84 -22.77 -3.67
N LYS A 17 -15.97 -21.61 -4.32
CA LYS A 17 -17.18 -21.20 -5.04
C LYS A 17 -17.17 -21.57 -6.53
N LEU A 18 -16.15 -22.27 -7.02
CA LEU A 18 -16.09 -22.74 -8.40
C LEU A 18 -17.02 -23.94 -8.61
N LYS A 19 -18.04 -23.80 -9.46
CA LYS A 19 -19.17 -24.77 -9.59
C LYS A 19 -19.42 -25.28 -11.02
N LYS A 20 -18.44 -25.21 -11.92
CA LYS A 20 -18.63 -25.67 -13.31
C LYS A 20 -18.55 -27.20 -13.45
N PRO A 21 -19.49 -27.86 -14.14
CA PRO A 21 -19.38 -29.29 -14.47
C PRO A 21 -18.08 -29.59 -15.24
N GLY A 22 -17.43 -30.71 -14.90
CA GLY A 22 -16.12 -31.09 -15.45
C GLY A 22 -14.91 -30.45 -14.76
N LEU A 23 -15.10 -29.70 -13.67
CA LEU A 23 -14.00 -29.18 -12.87
C LEU A 23 -13.28 -30.33 -12.16
N ASN A 24 -11.96 -30.41 -12.34
CA ASN A 24 -11.12 -31.47 -11.78
C ASN A 24 -10.00 -30.85 -10.91
N PRO A 25 -9.21 -31.65 -10.19
CA PRO A 25 -8.14 -31.13 -9.33
C PRO A 25 -7.08 -30.32 -10.07
N VAL A 26 -6.75 -30.70 -11.31
CA VAL A 26 -5.77 -29.99 -12.15
C VAL A 26 -6.25 -28.57 -12.46
N HIS A 27 -7.52 -28.41 -12.81
CA HIS A 27 -8.14 -27.11 -13.05
C HIS A 27 -8.12 -26.23 -11.79
N LYS A 28 -8.43 -26.80 -10.62
CA LYS A 28 -8.38 -26.07 -9.33
C LYS A 28 -6.95 -25.63 -9.02
N LYS A 29 -5.96 -26.50 -9.22
CA LYS A 29 -4.54 -26.19 -8.99
C LYS A 29 -4.07 -25.08 -9.93
N ALA A 30 -4.36 -25.17 -11.23
CA ALA A 30 -4.00 -24.13 -12.19
C ALA A 30 -4.63 -22.76 -11.84
N TYR A 31 -5.89 -22.77 -11.39
CA TYR A 31 -6.57 -21.55 -10.93
C TYR A 31 -5.92 -20.95 -9.68
N GLU A 32 -5.65 -21.78 -8.66
CA GLU A 32 -4.95 -21.38 -7.43
C GLU A 32 -3.60 -20.72 -7.75
N TRP A 33 -2.80 -21.33 -8.63
CA TRP A 33 -1.52 -20.78 -9.05
C TRP A 33 -1.65 -19.44 -9.77
N GLN A 34 -2.67 -19.28 -10.62
CA GLN A 34 -2.94 -18.01 -11.29
C GLN A 34 -3.36 -16.91 -10.31
N VAL A 35 -4.19 -17.23 -9.31
CA VAL A 35 -4.54 -16.28 -8.24
C VAL A 35 -3.26 -15.84 -7.51
N PHE A 36 -2.45 -16.80 -7.07
CA PHE A 36 -1.20 -16.53 -6.35
C PHE A 36 -0.23 -15.65 -7.16
N LEU A 37 0.01 -15.98 -8.44
CA LEU A 37 0.89 -15.20 -9.30
C LEU A 37 0.38 -13.78 -9.52
N ARG A 38 -0.94 -13.60 -9.64
CA ARG A 38 -1.57 -12.29 -9.79
C ARG A 38 -1.41 -11.46 -8.52
N GLU A 39 -1.64 -12.05 -7.35
CA GLU A 39 -1.45 -11.38 -6.06
C GLU A 39 0.00 -10.96 -5.86
N LYS A 40 0.96 -11.86 -6.15
CA LYS A 40 2.39 -11.54 -6.08
C LYS A 40 2.75 -10.38 -7.00
N LYS A 41 2.30 -10.41 -8.26
CA LYS A 41 2.55 -9.34 -9.24
C LYS A 41 1.92 -8.01 -8.80
N ILE A 42 0.72 -8.04 -8.22
CA ILE A 42 0.09 -6.83 -7.66
C ILE A 42 0.92 -6.29 -6.51
N GLY A 43 1.41 -7.14 -5.61
CA GLY A 43 2.30 -6.73 -4.51
C GLY A 43 3.60 -6.08 -5.01
N GLU A 44 4.24 -6.66 -6.03
CA GLU A 44 5.45 -6.09 -6.65
C GLU A 44 5.19 -4.72 -7.29
N LEU A 45 4.08 -4.58 -8.03
CA LEU A 45 3.68 -3.30 -8.63
C LEU A 45 3.33 -2.25 -7.58
N THR A 46 2.66 -2.64 -6.50
CA THR A 46 2.36 -1.75 -5.38
C THR A 46 3.63 -1.26 -4.70
N LEU A 47 4.58 -2.17 -4.44
CA LEU A 47 5.87 -1.82 -3.86
C LEU A 47 6.64 -0.83 -4.74
N ASP A 48 6.70 -1.08 -6.06
CA ASP A 48 7.34 -0.16 -7.02
C ASP A 48 6.68 1.22 -7.00
N LYS A 49 5.35 1.29 -6.96
CA LYS A 49 4.62 2.56 -6.85
C LYS A 49 4.93 3.32 -5.56
N ILE A 50 4.91 2.62 -4.41
CA ILE A 50 5.21 3.24 -3.11
C ILE A 50 6.65 3.75 -3.10
N LYS A 51 7.60 2.95 -3.57
CA LYS A 51 9.01 3.35 -3.68
C LYS A 51 9.17 4.60 -4.53
N ARG A 52 8.56 4.64 -5.72
CA ARG A 52 8.62 5.82 -6.61
C ARG A 52 7.99 7.05 -5.97
N ALA A 53 6.85 6.91 -5.30
CA ALA A 53 6.20 8.05 -4.64
C ALA A 53 7.08 8.65 -3.53
N VAL A 54 7.76 7.80 -2.74
CA VAL A 54 8.69 8.23 -1.69
C VAL A 54 9.95 8.85 -2.30
N ASP A 55 10.56 8.20 -3.29
CA ASP A 55 11.78 8.65 -3.97
C ASP A 55 11.59 9.99 -4.71
N HIS A 56 10.49 10.14 -5.45
CA HIS A 56 10.13 11.40 -6.12
C HIS A 56 9.88 12.54 -5.12
N GLY A 57 9.43 12.22 -3.90
CA GLY A 57 9.26 13.18 -2.82
C GLY A 57 10.57 13.52 -2.09
N GLY A 58 11.68 12.87 -2.44
CA GLY A 58 13.00 13.06 -1.83
C GLY A 58 13.23 12.25 -0.55
N GLY A 59 12.36 11.29 -0.23
CA GLY A 59 12.51 10.38 0.91
C GLY A 59 13.19 9.06 0.51
N GLU A 60 13.73 8.35 1.50
CA GLU A 60 14.25 7.00 1.34
C GLU A 60 13.23 5.99 1.85
N PHE A 61 12.71 5.13 0.97
CA PHE A 61 11.78 4.08 1.35
C PHE A 61 12.45 3.01 2.22
N LYS A 62 11.90 2.73 3.41
CA LYS A 62 12.40 1.67 4.32
C LYS A 62 11.53 0.41 4.25
N SER A 63 10.24 0.55 4.54
CA SER A 63 9.31 -0.60 4.59
C SER A 63 7.86 -0.17 4.42
N TYR A 64 6.97 -1.14 4.18
CA TYR A 64 5.53 -0.91 4.25
C TYR A 64 4.83 -2.11 4.86
N ILE A 65 3.70 -1.85 5.50
CA ILE A 65 2.80 -2.84 6.07
C ILE A 65 1.45 -2.70 5.36
N GLU A 66 1.01 -3.79 4.74
CA GLU A 66 -0.31 -3.87 4.14
C GLU A 66 -1.37 -4.16 5.21
N ARG A 67 -2.40 -3.31 5.28
CA ARG A 67 -3.63 -3.54 6.04
C ARG A 67 -4.81 -3.69 5.08
N LYS A 68 -5.98 -4.04 5.62
CA LYS A 68 -7.20 -4.34 4.84
C LYS A 68 -7.55 -3.27 3.80
N ASP A 69 -7.50 -1.99 4.18
CA ASP A 69 -7.90 -0.86 3.33
C ASP A 69 -6.83 0.25 3.23
N SER A 70 -5.64 0.03 3.80
CA SER A 70 -4.60 1.04 3.90
C SER A 70 -3.20 0.43 3.85
N TYR A 71 -2.22 1.22 3.42
CA TYR A 71 -0.80 0.93 3.59
C TYR A 71 -0.22 1.80 4.68
N THR A 72 0.59 1.22 5.56
CA THR A 72 1.44 1.97 6.48
C THR A 72 2.85 1.96 5.90
N VAL A 73 3.34 3.11 5.46
CA VAL A 73 4.65 3.28 4.82
C VAL A 73 5.62 3.88 5.83
N VAL A 74 6.83 3.34 5.90
CA VAL A 74 7.95 3.86 6.67
C VAL A 74 9.03 4.32 5.70
N PHE A 75 9.46 5.56 5.86
CA PHE A 75 10.47 6.19 5.01
C PHE A 75 11.33 7.14 5.84
N ALA A 76 12.54 7.43 5.38
CA ALA A 76 13.43 8.41 5.98
C ALA A 76 13.44 9.70 5.16
N LEU A 77 13.55 10.84 5.83
CA LEU A 77 13.85 12.15 5.24
C LEU A 77 14.99 12.79 6.06
N GLY A 78 16.17 12.88 5.45
CA GLY A 78 17.39 13.21 6.19
C GLY A 78 17.75 12.10 7.18
N ASP A 79 18.09 12.48 8.42
CA ASP A 79 18.41 11.55 9.52
C ASP A 79 17.18 11.05 10.29
N GLU A 80 15.98 11.42 9.85
CA GLU A 80 14.73 11.12 10.56
C GLU A 80 13.84 10.12 9.83
N ASP A 81 13.38 9.11 10.57
CA ASP A 81 12.36 8.17 10.10
C ASP A 81 10.95 8.71 10.36
N PHE A 82 10.05 8.48 9.41
CA PHE A 82 8.64 8.86 9.42
C PHE A 82 7.75 7.66 9.09
N ARG A 83 6.55 7.67 9.67
CA ARG A 83 5.55 6.62 9.49
C ARG A 83 4.20 7.20 9.11
N THR A 84 3.77 6.92 7.89
CA THR A 84 2.51 7.44 7.34
C THR A 84 1.55 6.32 7.00
N THR A 85 0.27 6.53 7.25
CA THR A 85 -0.80 5.63 6.79
C THR A 85 -1.54 6.26 5.63
N VAL A 86 -1.64 5.54 4.52
CA VAL A 86 -2.27 5.99 3.27
C VAL A 86 -3.34 5.00 2.81
N ARG A 87 -4.31 5.46 2.03
CA ARG A 87 -5.33 4.62 1.39
C ARG A 87 -4.72 3.70 0.34
N ARG A 88 -5.28 2.51 0.19
CA ARG A 88 -4.82 1.51 -0.78
C ARG A 88 -5.12 1.91 -2.24
N ASP A 89 -6.22 2.62 -2.49
CA ASP A 89 -6.68 2.90 -3.84
C ASP A 89 -5.92 4.04 -4.52
N ASN A 90 -5.61 5.10 -3.78
CA ASN A 90 -5.07 6.34 -4.33
C ASN A 90 -3.89 6.94 -3.54
N PHE A 91 -3.39 6.24 -2.52
CA PHE A 91 -2.34 6.72 -1.62
C PHE A 91 -2.61 8.05 -0.92
N SER A 92 -3.88 8.49 -0.81
CA SER A 92 -4.25 9.64 0.03
C SER A 92 -3.93 9.35 1.49
N VAL A 93 -3.37 10.34 2.18
CA VAL A 93 -2.96 10.22 3.58
C VAL A 93 -4.19 10.12 4.48
N ILE A 94 -4.21 9.07 5.30
CA ILE A 94 -5.16 8.88 6.40
C ILE A 94 -4.59 9.48 7.68
N SER A 95 -3.29 9.30 7.89
CA SER A 95 -2.53 9.78 9.04
C SER A 95 -1.10 10.05 8.60
N ALA A 96 -0.64 11.30 8.70
CA ALA A 96 0.70 11.70 8.29
C ALA A 96 1.79 11.12 9.20
N GLY A 97 1.50 10.93 10.49
CA GLY A 97 2.50 10.60 11.51
C GLY A 97 3.17 11.83 12.13
N ILE A 98 2.76 13.02 11.69
CA ILE A 98 3.08 14.34 12.24
C ILE A 98 1.78 15.13 12.39
N CYS A 99 1.75 16.15 13.26
CA CYS A 99 0.58 17.01 13.37
C CYS A 99 0.48 17.95 12.16
N LEU A 100 -0.58 17.84 11.38
CA LEU A 100 -0.89 18.74 10.25
C LEU A 100 -2.17 19.55 10.51
N ASP A 101 -2.53 19.82 11.77
CA ASP A 101 -3.75 20.53 12.18
C ASP A 101 -5.04 19.95 11.54
N GLY A 102 -5.08 18.62 11.35
CA GLY A 102 -6.23 17.93 10.75
C GLY A 102 -6.33 18.03 9.23
N HIS A 103 -5.29 18.53 8.54
CA HIS A 103 -5.22 18.61 7.09
C HIS A 103 -4.58 17.40 6.40
N ASP A 104 -4.34 16.31 7.13
CA ASP A 104 -3.75 15.06 6.62
C ASP A 104 -4.34 14.62 5.27
N ARG A 105 -5.67 14.63 5.15
CA ARG A 105 -6.39 14.13 3.96
C ARG A 105 -6.22 14.98 2.70
N LYS A 106 -5.60 16.16 2.80
CA LYS A 106 -5.31 17.02 1.64
C LYS A 106 -4.05 16.58 0.90
N PHE A 107 -3.28 15.64 1.46
CA PHE A 107 -2.02 15.19 0.90
C PHE A 107 -2.11 13.73 0.46
N ASP A 108 -1.38 13.40 -0.61
CA ASP A 108 -1.01 12.04 -0.97
C ASP A 108 0.41 11.73 -0.48
N LEU A 109 0.84 10.47 -0.59
CA LEU A 109 2.15 10.03 -0.12
C LEU A 109 3.31 10.86 -0.69
N GLN A 110 3.26 11.25 -1.97
CA GLN A 110 4.32 12.03 -2.61
C GLN A 110 4.30 13.48 -2.11
N SER A 111 3.14 14.12 -2.11
CA SER A 111 3.01 15.52 -1.65
C SER A 111 3.36 15.68 -0.17
N LEU A 112 3.11 14.66 0.66
CA LEU A 112 3.45 14.67 2.07
C LEU A 112 4.97 14.82 2.31
N MET A 113 5.80 14.24 1.46
CA MET A 113 7.27 14.34 1.61
C MET A 113 7.74 15.80 1.58
N GLY A 114 7.16 16.60 0.68
CA GLY A 114 7.44 18.03 0.58
C GLY A 114 7.02 18.80 1.84
N VAL A 115 5.87 18.46 2.42
CA VAL A 115 5.38 19.06 3.67
C VAL A 115 6.30 18.72 4.84
N VAL A 116 6.73 17.46 4.95
CA VAL A 116 7.68 17.03 5.98
C VAL A 116 9.00 17.76 5.82
N LYS A 117 9.53 17.83 4.59
CA LYS A 117 10.78 18.55 4.31
C LYS A 117 10.68 20.04 4.67
N GLU A 118 9.62 20.73 4.26
CA GLU A 118 9.39 22.14 4.63
C GLU A 118 9.27 22.30 6.16
N GLY A 119 8.62 21.34 6.82
CA GLY A 119 8.53 21.30 8.28
C GLY A 119 9.89 21.16 8.96
N GLN A 120 10.79 20.31 8.43
CA GLN A 120 12.16 20.15 8.93
C GLN A 120 12.98 21.43 8.74
N GLU A 121 12.95 22.00 7.53
CA GLU A 121 13.71 23.22 7.20
C GLU A 121 13.29 24.43 8.05
N ARG A 122 12.06 24.42 8.57
CA ARG A 122 11.51 25.49 9.42
C ARG A 122 11.46 25.14 10.91
N GLU A 123 11.96 23.97 11.30
CA GLU A 123 11.95 23.47 12.69
C GLU A 123 10.53 23.43 13.30
N LYS A 124 9.51 23.08 12.49
CA LYS A 124 8.08 23.08 12.87
C LYS A 124 7.46 21.68 13.02
N ILE A 125 8.27 20.63 13.01
CA ILE A 125 7.77 19.28 13.26
C ILE A 125 7.72 19.02 14.75
N TYR A 126 6.51 18.97 15.29
CA TYR A 126 6.28 18.53 16.67
C TYR A 126 5.99 17.03 16.67
N ARG A 127 6.90 16.25 17.25
CA ARG A 127 6.65 14.85 17.57
C ARG A 127 6.04 14.78 18.96
N THR A 128 4.82 14.29 19.07
CA THR A 128 4.38 13.70 20.33
C THR A 128 5.14 12.39 20.45
N ASP A 129 6.19 12.39 21.26
CA ASP A 129 6.74 11.17 21.83
C ASP A 129 5.55 10.42 22.46
N ARG A 130 5.17 9.28 21.89
CA ARG A 130 4.36 8.32 22.64
C ARG A 130 5.32 7.59 23.58
N ASN A 131 5.70 8.28 24.65
CA ASN A 131 5.84 7.62 25.92
C ASN A 131 4.45 7.60 26.58
N GLU A 132 4.19 6.53 27.33
CA GLU A 132 3.00 6.25 28.17
C GLU A 132 1.76 5.78 27.37
N GLU A 133 1.19 4.58 27.52
CA GLU A 133 1.30 3.42 28.44
C GLU A 133 0.88 2.13 27.70
#